data_AF-A0A0F0HGT6-F1
#
_entry.id   AF-A0A0F0HGT6-F1
#
_cell.length_a   1.000
_cell.length_b   1.000
_cell.length_c   1.000
_cell.angle_alpha   90.00
_cell.angle_beta   90.00
_cell.angle_gamma   90.00
#
_symmetry.space_group_name_H-M   'P 1'
#
loop_
_entity.id
_entity.type
_entity.pdbx_description
1 polymer ?
#
loop_
_entity_poly.entity_id
_entity_poly.type
_entity_poly.pdbx_seq_one_letter_code
_entity_poly.pdbx_strand_id
1 'polypeptide(L)'
;MNRKEPYVKRKLTVGAVLSASVILAGAIQVSAGSAQASPSPAAGTFAGQQHTELIALADSQSSATAQALGLGSQEKLVAKDAVVDANGTRHLRYERTLGGLPVLGGDLVVHQDAKGRIQ
;
A
#
# COMPACT_ATOMS: atom_id res chain seq x y z
N MET A 1 -44.05 0.53 -26.81
CA MET A 1 -43.66 1.11 -28.11
C MET A 1 -42.15 0.98 -28.24
N ASN A 2 -41.70 -0.02 -29.00
CA ASN A 2 -40.29 -0.28 -29.30
C ASN A 2 -39.70 0.85 -30.14
N ARG A 3 -38.46 1.28 -29.85
CA ARG A 3 -37.57 1.81 -30.88
C ARG A 3 -36.33 0.93 -30.98
N LYS A 4 -36.28 0.20 -32.09
CA LYS A 4 -35.09 -0.37 -32.72
C LYS A 4 -34.19 0.79 -33.14
N GLU A 5 -32.86 0.65 -33.06
CA GLU A 5 -31.97 0.67 -34.24
C GLU A 5 -30.64 -0.06 -33.92
N PRO A 6 -30.12 -0.89 -34.84
CA PRO A 6 -28.92 -1.70 -34.67
C PRO A 6 -27.66 -0.96 -35.17
N TYR A 7 -26.54 -1.07 -34.46
CA TYR A 7 -25.25 -0.67 -35.02
C TYR A 7 -24.31 -1.86 -35.14
N VAL A 8 -24.26 -2.38 -36.37
CA VAL A 8 -23.35 -3.41 -36.85
C VAL A 8 -21.94 -2.82 -36.89
N LYS A 9 -20.98 -3.40 -36.14
CA LYS A 9 -19.56 -3.12 -36.35
C LYS A 9 -18.90 -4.30 -37.06
N ARG A 10 -18.43 -3.97 -38.27
CA ARG A 10 -17.73 -4.75 -39.30
C ARG A 10 -16.75 -5.77 -38.76
N LYS A 11 -16.86 -7.00 -39.29
CA LYS A 11 -15.75 -7.96 -39.36
C LYS A 11 -14.73 -7.43 -40.38
N LEU A 12 -13.47 -7.35 -40.00
CA LEU A 12 -12.36 -7.24 -40.93
C LEU A 12 -11.47 -8.48 -40.74
N THR A 13 -11.54 -9.39 -41.71
CA THR A 13 -10.67 -10.55 -41.84
C THR A 13 -9.79 -10.30 -43.06
N VAL A 14 -8.50 -10.02 -42.86
CA VAL A 14 -7.40 -10.06 -43.86
C VAL A 14 -6.12 -10.19 -43.04
N GLY A 15 -5.16 -11.08 -43.25
CA GLY A 15 -4.91 -12.14 -44.23
C GLY A 15 -3.54 -12.73 -43.86
N ALA A 16 -3.41 -14.06 -43.89
CA ALA A 16 -2.12 -14.77 -43.82
C ALA A 16 -1.30 -14.43 -45.09
N VAL A 17 0.02 -14.62 -45.24
CA VAL A 17 0.90 -15.81 -45.15
C VAL A 17 2.33 -15.26 -45.46
N LEU A 18 3.48 -15.68 -44.89
CA LEU A 18 4.41 -16.73 -45.36
C LEU A 18 5.74 -16.67 -44.59
N SER A 19 6.37 -17.83 -44.54
CA SER A 19 7.32 -18.35 -43.54
C SER A 19 8.79 -18.05 -43.82
N ALA A 20 9.61 -17.98 -42.76
CA ALA A 20 11.02 -18.40 -42.79
C ALA A 20 11.42 -18.99 -41.42
N SER A 21 12.12 -20.12 -41.48
CA SER A 21 12.27 -21.14 -40.43
C SER A 21 13.45 -20.91 -39.46
N VAL A 22 13.41 -21.69 -38.35
CA VAL A 22 14.52 -22.26 -37.54
C VAL A 22 14.72 -21.78 -36.08
N ILE A 23 14.18 -22.63 -35.17
CA ILE A 23 14.70 -23.20 -33.90
C ILE A 23 15.14 -22.26 -32.75
N LEU A 24 14.32 -22.20 -31.69
CA LEU A 24 14.69 -22.67 -30.34
C LEU A 24 13.43 -22.92 -29.50
N ALA A 25 13.34 -24.11 -28.90
CA ALA A 25 12.26 -24.48 -27.99
C ALA A 25 12.26 -23.57 -26.76
N GLY A 26 11.21 -22.77 -26.62
CA GLY A 26 10.88 -22.02 -25.42
C GLY A 26 9.40 -21.66 -25.53
N ALA A 27 8.59 -22.13 -24.59
CA ALA A 27 7.16 -21.87 -24.58
C ALA A 27 6.90 -20.35 -24.53
N ILE A 28 6.58 -19.74 -25.66
CA ILE A 28 6.04 -18.40 -25.70
C ILE A 28 4.58 -18.47 -25.27
N GLN A 29 4.35 -18.34 -23.97
CA GLN A 29 3.05 -17.90 -23.48
C GLN A 29 2.83 -16.50 -24.07
N VAL A 30 1.94 -16.38 -25.05
CA VAL A 30 1.47 -15.09 -25.55
C VAL A 30 0.58 -14.49 -24.45
N SER A 31 1.21 -13.87 -23.46
CA SER A 31 0.52 -13.00 -22.53
C SER A 31 0.11 -11.76 -23.32
N ALA A 32 -1.18 -11.49 -23.44
CA ALA A 32 -1.65 -10.15 -23.78
C ALA A 32 -1.07 -9.20 -22.72
N GLY A 33 0.03 -8.52 -23.06
CA GLY A 33 0.80 -7.73 -22.13
C GLY A 33 -0.03 -6.56 -21.62
N SER A 34 -0.56 -6.66 -20.40
CA SER A 34 -0.71 -5.48 -19.59
C SER A 34 0.70 -4.90 -19.42
N ALA A 35 0.89 -3.64 -19.81
CA ALA A 35 2.13 -2.92 -19.58
C ALA A 35 2.36 -2.83 -18.06
N GLN A 36 3.05 -3.83 -17.52
CA GLN A 36 3.51 -3.84 -16.14
C GLN A 36 4.75 -2.96 -16.12
N ALA A 37 4.57 -1.69 -15.76
CA ALA A 37 5.68 -0.82 -15.41
C ALA A 37 6.46 -1.54 -14.30
N SER A 38 7.67 -2.02 -14.61
CA SER A 38 8.53 -2.63 -13.62
C SER A 38 8.79 -1.58 -12.52
N PRO A 39 8.55 -1.88 -11.24
CA PRO A 39 8.82 -0.93 -10.17
C PRO A 39 10.31 -0.56 -10.22
N SER A 40 10.60 0.72 -10.42
CA SER A 40 12.00 1.19 -10.42
C SER A 40 12.57 0.98 -9.02
N PRO A 41 13.69 0.26 -8.86
CA PRO A 41 14.23 -0.09 -7.55
C PRO A 41 14.52 1.15 -6.67
N ALA A 42 14.88 2.28 -7.29
CA ALA A 42 15.09 3.55 -6.59
C ALA A 42 13.83 4.09 -5.89
N ALA A 43 12.66 3.93 -6.51
CA ALA A 43 11.39 4.38 -5.92
C ALA A 43 11.01 3.53 -4.69
N GLY A 44 11.28 2.22 -4.75
CA GLY A 44 11.06 1.31 -3.62
C GLY A 44 11.98 1.60 -2.44
N THR A 45 13.26 1.89 -2.70
CA THR A 45 14.20 2.28 -1.64
C THR A 45 13.77 3.57 -0.94
N PHE A 46 13.40 4.61 -1.71
CA PHE A 46 12.95 5.88 -1.14
C PHE A 46 11.70 5.71 -0.26
N ALA A 47 10.70 4.99 -0.74
CA ALA A 47 9.48 4.72 0.03
C ALA A 47 9.78 3.97 1.34
N GLY A 48 10.71 3.01 1.33
CA GLY A 48 11.14 2.29 2.54
C GLY A 48 11.87 3.17 3.55
N GLN A 49 12.71 4.12 3.08
CA GLN A 49 13.37 5.09 3.96
C GLN A 49 12.35 6.02 4.64
N GLN A 50 11.40 6.56 3.86
CA GLN A 50 10.34 7.40 4.38
C GLN A 50 9.46 6.68 5.40
N HIS A 51 9.11 5.41 5.14
CA HIS A 51 8.36 4.59 6.07
C HIS A 51 9.11 4.37 7.39
N THR A 52 10.41 4.07 7.33
CA THR A 52 11.25 3.89 8.52
C THR A 52 11.33 5.17 9.36
N GLU A 53 11.47 6.32 8.71
CA GLU A 53 11.47 7.62 9.39
C GLU A 53 10.13 7.92 10.07
N LEU A 54 9.01 7.57 9.42
CA LEU A 54 7.68 7.73 9.99
C LEU A 54 7.45 6.84 11.21
N ILE A 55 7.92 5.59 11.18
CA ILE A 55 7.86 4.70 12.35
C ILE A 55 8.72 5.28 13.49
N ALA A 56 9.94 5.71 13.21
CA ALA A 56 10.81 6.31 14.23
C ALA A 56 10.19 7.57 14.85
N LEU A 57 9.54 8.40 14.05
CA LEU A 57 8.77 9.54 14.53
C LEU A 57 7.62 9.10 15.44
N ALA A 58 6.84 8.09 15.02
CA ALA A 58 5.73 7.55 15.79
C ALA A 58 6.17 6.94 17.13
N ASP A 59 7.31 6.27 17.17
CA ASP A 59 7.93 5.76 18.40
C ASP A 59 8.38 6.90 19.32
N SER A 60 8.98 7.96 18.77
CA SER A 60 9.38 9.13 19.56
C SER A 60 8.20 9.85 20.22
N GLN A 61 7.02 9.78 19.59
CA GLN A 61 5.78 10.38 20.09
C GLN A 61 4.95 9.43 20.96
N SER A 62 5.30 8.14 21.01
CA SER A 62 4.50 7.07 21.66
C SER A 62 4.10 7.39 23.09
N SER A 63 4.99 7.97 23.91
CA SER A 63 4.71 8.34 25.29
C SER A 63 3.68 9.47 25.39
N ALA A 64 3.77 10.49 24.54
CA ALA A 64 2.80 11.58 24.52
C ALA A 64 1.44 11.08 24.02
N THR A 65 1.44 10.22 23.01
CA THR A 65 0.24 9.55 22.50
C THR A 65 -0.43 8.70 23.59
N ALA A 66 0.34 7.89 24.33
CA ALA A 66 -0.17 7.06 25.43
C ALA A 66 -0.85 7.92 26.52
N GLN A 67 -0.25 9.07 26.86
CA GLN A 67 -0.83 10.03 27.80
C GLN A 67 -2.12 10.67 27.27
N ALA A 68 -2.13 11.09 26.00
CA ALA A 68 -3.29 11.71 25.36
C ALA A 68 -4.49 10.72 25.24
N LEU A 69 -4.20 9.43 25.10
CA LEU A 69 -5.21 8.36 25.08
C LEU A 69 -5.62 7.89 26.49
N GLY A 70 -5.01 8.42 27.56
CA GLY A 70 -5.34 8.06 28.93
C GLY A 70 -4.90 6.65 29.35
N LEU A 71 -3.83 6.13 28.75
CA LEU A 71 -3.28 4.82 29.11
C LEU A 71 -2.61 4.87 30.49
N GLY A 72 -2.58 3.72 31.18
CA GLY A 72 -1.93 3.57 32.49
C GLY A 72 -0.42 3.77 32.42
N SER A 73 0.21 4.08 33.57
CA SER A 73 1.65 4.40 33.66
C SER A 73 2.58 3.24 33.28
N GLN A 74 2.10 2.00 33.38
CA GLN A 74 2.83 0.79 32.97
C GLN A 74 2.53 0.39 31.52
N GLU A 75 1.58 1.05 30.86
CA GLU A 75 1.24 0.81 29.47
C GLU A 75 2.13 1.64 28.55
N LYS A 76 2.68 1.01 27.52
CA LYS A 76 3.47 1.69 26.49
C LYS A 76 3.01 1.29 25.10
N LEU A 77 3.20 2.20 24.16
CA LEU A 77 2.94 1.99 22.75
C LEU A 77 4.25 1.76 22.01
N VAL A 78 4.27 0.79 21.11
CA VAL A 78 5.41 0.48 20.22
C VAL A 78 4.92 0.63 18.80
N ALA A 79 5.54 1.51 18.01
CA ALA A 79 5.10 1.73 16.64
C ALA A 79 5.40 0.49 15.78
N LYS A 80 4.43 0.10 14.95
CA LYS A 80 4.52 -1.07 14.06
C LYS A 80 4.34 -0.71 12.61
N ASP A 81 3.60 0.36 12.36
CA ASP A 81 3.38 0.85 11.02
C ASP A 81 3.01 2.33 11.06
N ALA A 82 3.34 3.03 9.99
CA ALA A 82 3.02 4.43 9.84
C ALA A 82 2.79 4.74 8.35
N VAL A 83 1.62 5.30 8.05
CA VAL A 83 1.27 5.75 6.70
C VAL A 83 0.80 7.19 6.78
N VAL A 84 1.14 7.98 5.76
CA VAL A 84 0.69 9.38 5.65
C VAL A 84 -0.12 9.51 4.37
N ASP A 85 -1.33 10.02 4.50
CA ASP A 85 -2.21 10.35 3.39
C ASP A 85 -1.74 11.61 2.65
N ALA A 86 -2.23 11.79 1.43
CA ALA A 86 -1.96 12.98 0.63
C ALA A 86 -2.40 14.30 1.29
N ASN A 87 -3.39 14.24 2.20
CA ASN A 87 -3.85 15.40 2.98
C ASN A 87 -2.99 15.66 4.24
N GLY A 88 -1.96 14.84 4.48
CA GLY A 88 -1.07 14.92 5.63
C GLY A 88 -1.56 14.20 6.89
N THR A 89 -2.75 13.58 6.86
CA THR A 89 -3.22 12.72 7.95
C THR A 89 -2.31 11.52 8.09
N ARG A 90 -1.96 11.16 9.31
CA ARG A 90 -1.08 10.03 9.63
C ARG A 90 -1.88 8.94 10.30
N HIS A 91 -1.73 7.72 9.80
CA HIS A 91 -2.27 6.50 10.39
C HIS A 91 -1.11 5.75 11.04
N LEU A 92 -1.10 5.70 12.37
CA LEU A 92 -0.04 5.08 13.15
C LEU A 92 -0.59 3.84 13.82
N ARG A 93 -0.02 2.67 13.51
CA ARG A 93 -0.38 1.42 14.18
C ARG A 93 0.61 1.14 15.30
N TYR A 94 0.08 0.94 16.50
CA TYR A 94 0.84 0.64 17.71
C TYR A 94 0.45 -0.71 18.27
N GLU A 95 1.44 -1.46 18.75
CA GLU A 95 1.23 -2.52 19.73
C GLU A 95 1.28 -1.92 21.14
N ARG A 96 0.50 -2.49 22.06
CA ARG A 96 0.54 -2.10 23.47
C ARG A 96 1.31 -3.12 24.29
N THR A 97 2.10 -2.61 25.23
CA THR A 97 2.77 -3.43 26.25
C THR A 97 2.29 -3.00 27.63
N LEU A 98 2.26 -3.94 28.59
CA LEU A 98 1.98 -3.67 29.99
C LEU A 98 3.12 -4.25 30.84
N GLY A 99 3.86 -3.38 31.53
CA GLY A 99 5.02 -3.82 32.32
C GLY A 99 6.12 -4.49 31.48
N GLY A 100 6.20 -4.16 30.18
CA GLY A 100 7.13 -4.77 29.22
C GLY A 100 6.62 -6.04 28.53
N LEU A 101 5.43 -6.53 28.88
CA LEU A 101 4.82 -7.69 28.23
C LEU A 101 3.90 -7.25 27.10
N PRO A 102 3.92 -7.90 25.92
CA PRO A 102 2.99 -7.59 24.83
C PRO A 102 1.55 -7.94 25.24
N VAL A 103 0.62 -7.04 24.96
CA VAL A 103 -0.82 -7.24 25.21
C VAL A 103 -1.46 -7.82 23.96
N LEU A 104 -1.97 -9.06 24.05
CA LEU A 104 -2.64 -9.70 22.92
C LEU A 104 -3.97 -8.99 22.59
N GLY A 105 -4.13 -8.61 21.31
CA GLY A 105 -5.31 -7.87 20.84
C GLY A 105 -5.40 -6.44 21.38
N GLY A 106 -4.31 -5.92 21.94
CA GLY A 106 -4.22 -4.55 22.47
C GLY A 106 -3.74 -3.51 21.45
N ASP A 107 -3.71 -3.85 20.17
CA ASP A 107 -3.24 -3.00 19.09
C ASP A 107 -4.14 -1.79 18.88
N LEU A 108 -3.54 -0.62 18.61
CA LEU A 108 -4.25 0.62 18.39
C LEU A 108 -3.86 1.21 17.04
N VAL A 109 -4.82 1.84 16.36
CA VAL A 109 -4.56 2.70 15.21
C VAL A 109 -4.92 4.12 15.60
N VAL A 110 -3.93 5.00 15.60
CA VAL A 110 -4.08 6.42 15.93
C VAL A 110 -4.09 7.23 14.64
N HIS A 111 -5.11 8.07 14.50
CA HIS A 111 -5.23 9.02 13.42
C HIS A 111 -4.73 10.36 13.93
N GLN A 112 -3.73 10.93 13.25
CA GLN A 112 -3.24 12.27 13.53
C GLN A 112 -3.44 13.17 12.33
N ASP A 113 -3.91 14.39 12.53
CA ASP A 113 -3.93 15.38 11.45
C ASP A 113 -2.50 15.79 11.04
N ALA A 114 -2.38 16.62 10.00
CA ALA A 114 -1.09 17.15 9.54
C ALA A 114 -0.34 17.97 10.61
N LYS A 115 -1.01 18.37 11.71
CA LYS A 115 -0.44 19.09 12.84
C LYS A 115 -0.13 18.18 14.04
N GLY A 116 -0.37 16.87 13.92
CA GLY A 116 -0.12 15.88 14.96
C GLY A 116 -1.24 15.76 16.00
N ARG A 117 -2.42 16.33 15.77
CA ARG A 117 -3.56 16.22 16.69
C ARG A 117 -4.28 14.89 16.47
N ILE A 118 -4.56 14.18 17.56
CA ILE A 118 -5.36 12.95 17.54
C ILE A 118 -6.82 13.31 17.23
N GLN A 119 -7.46 12.58 16.32
CA GLN A 119 -8.82 12.83 15.84
C GLN A 119 -9.62 11.55 15.62
#